data_AF-A0A0C2TBH4-F1
#
_entry.id   AF-A0A0C2TBH4-F1
#
_cell.length_a   1.000
_cell.length_b   1.000
_cell.length_c   1.000
_cell.angle_alpha   90.00
_cell.angle_beta   90.00
_cell.angle_gamma   90.00
#
_symmetry.space_group_name_H-M   'P 1'
#
loop_
_entity.id
_entity.type
_entity.pdbx_description
1 polymer ?
#
loop_
_entity_poly.entity_id
_entity_poly.type
_entity_poly.pdbx_seq_one_letter_code
_entity_poly.pdbx_strand_id
1 'polypeptide(L)'
;MAVDGVAPRAKMNQQRGRRFRTAKEAKEAREKAERKGENLPEEKAFDSNCITPGTPFMARLSEQLRYFVNKKITEDSNWRDIQVVLSGHEVPGEGEHKVMEYIRLARAQPDYNPNS
;
A
#
# COMPACT_ATOMS: atom_id res chain seq x y z
N MET A 1 -6.37 8.36 -4.30
CA MET A 1 -5.28 7.42 -3.95
C MET A 1 -5.62 6.75 -2.64
N ALA A 2 -5.57 5.41 -2.57
CA ALA A 2 -5.89 4.66 -1.35
C ALA A 2 -4.74 3.72 -0.99
N VAL A 3 -4.27 3.81 0.25
CA VAL A 3 -3.28 2.93 0.85
C VAL A 3 -4.00 1.96 1.78
N ASP A 4 -3.56 0.70 1.81
CA ASP A 4 -4.09 -0.28 2.74
C ASP A 4 -3.95 0.20 4.18
N GLY A 5 -5.07 0.23 4.91
CA GLY A 5 -5.11 0.37 6.35
C GLY A 5 -5.33 -0.98 7.02
N VAL A 6 -5.78 -0.95 8.28
CA VAL A 6 -6.07 -2.19 9.03
C VAL A 6 -7.18 -2.98 8.33
N ALA A 7 -6.87 -4.21 7.92
CA ALA A 7 -7.75 -5.07 7.15
C ALA A 7 -8.62 -6.00 8.03
N PRO A 8 -9.72 -6.56 7.50
CA PRO A 8 -10.53 -7.56 8.20
C PRO A 8 -9.73 -8.83 8.54
N ARG A 9 -10.19 -9.56 9.58
CA ARG A 9 -9.50 -10.76 10.08
C ARG A 9 -9.25 -11.82 9.01
N ALA A 10 -10.21 -12.04 8.11
CA ALA A 10 -10.06 -12.99 7.01
C ALA A 10 -8.84 -12.64 6.13
N LYS A 11 -8.70 -11.36 5.76
CA LYS A 11 -7.55 -10.88 4.99
C LYS A 11 -6.25 -10.93 5.79
N MET A 12 -6.28 -10.56 7.07
CA MET A 12 -5.10 -10.65 7.93
C MET A 12 -4.54 -12.08 7.99
N ASN A 13 -5.40 -13.10 8.09
CA ASN A 13 -4.98 -14.50 8.06
C ASN A 13 -4.33 -14.88 6.71
N GLN A 14 -4.93 -14.43 5.59
CA GLN A 14 -4.38 -14.66 4.26
C GLN A 14 -3.01 -13.99 4.07
N GLN A 15 -2.88 -12.72 4.46
CA GLN A 15 -1.61 -11.98 4.41
C GLN A 15 -0.55 -12.61 5.30
N ARG A 16 -0.92 -13.02 6.52
CA ARG A 16 -0.03 -13.76 7.43
C ARG A 16 0.47 -15.04 6.75
N GLY A 17 -0.44 -15.88 6.25
CA GLY A 17 -0.05 -17.14 5.60
C GLY A 17 0.88 -16.93 4.40
N ARG A 18 0.63 -15.90 3.58
CA ARG A 18 1.52 -15.54 2.46
C ARG A 18 2.91 -15.13 2.95
N ARG A 19 2.99 -14.19 3.91
CA ARG A 19 4.27 -13.68 4.43
C ARG A 19 5.13 -14.76 5.08
N PHE A 20 4.50 -15.66 5.84
CA PHE A 20 5.19 -16.80 6.44
C PHE A 20 5.78 -17.74 5.39
N ARG A 21 5.04 -18.02 4.31
CA ARG A 21 5.57 -18.83 3.19
C ARG A 21 6.74 -18.15 2.50
N THR A 22 6.60 -16.88 2.12
CA THR A 22 7.68 -16.13 1.45
C THR A 22 8.94 -16.02 2.31
N ALA A 23 8.79 -15.79 3.62
CA ALA A 23 9.94 -15.76 4.54
C ALA A 23 10.64 -17.14 4.64
N LYS A 24 9.86 -18.23 4.65
CA LYS A 24 10.40 -19.59 4.65
C LYS A 24 11.12 -19.91 3.33
N GLU A 25 10.49 -19.62 2.20
CA GLU A 25 11.07 -19.82 0.86
C GLU A 25 12.36 -19.02 0.68
N ALA A 26 12.40 -17.77 1.14
CA ALA A 26 13.60 -16.94 1.09
C ALA A 26 14.74 -17.51 1.95
N LYS A 27 14.42 -18.06 3.13
CA LYS A 27 15.40 -18.73 3.99
C LYS A 27 15.95 -20.00 3.32
N GLU A 28 15.07 -20.86 2.81
CA GLU A 28 15.45 -22.11 2.13
C GLU A 28 16.29 -21.83 0.87
N ALA A 29 15.93 -20.80 0.10
CA ALA A 29 16.70 -20.38 -1.07
C ALA A 29 18.12 -19.92 -0.69
N ARG A 30 18.24 -19.14 0.39
CA ARG A 30 19.52 -18.68 0.91
C ARG A 30 20.40 -19.84 1.39
N GLU A 31 19.87 -20.75 2.19
CA GLU A 31 20.61 -21.93 2.67
C GLU A 31 21.07 -22.83 1.52
N LYS A 32 20.26 -22.94 0.45
CA LYS A 32 20.61 -23.69 -0.76
C LYS A 32 21.74 -23.02 -1.54
N ALA A 33 21.74 -21.69 -1.65
CA ALA A 33 22.81 -20.93 -2.30
C ALA A 33 24.13 -21.06 -1.52
N GLU A 34 24.08 -20.93 -0.19
CA GLU A 34 25.25 -21.11 0.69
C GLU A 34 25.85 -22.51 0.56
N ARG A 35 25.02 -23.55 0.52
CA ARG A 35 25.48 -24.95 0.35
C ARG A 35 26.19 -25.19 -0.99
N LYS A 36 25.80 -24.45 -2.03
CA LYS A 36 26.41 -24.54 -3.37
C LYS A 36 27.65 -23.66 -3.53
N GLY A 37 27.99 -22.85 -2.52
CA GLY A 37 29.07 -21.87 -2.60
C GLY A 37 28.74 -20.69 -3.53
N GLU A 38 27.45 -20.39 -3.74
CA GLU A 38 27.04 -19.22 -4.51
C GLU A 38 27.29 -17.93 -3.68
N ASN A 39 27.82 -16.89 -4.32
CA ASN A 39 28.00 -15.60 -3.67
C ASN A 39 26.63 -14.96 -3.41
N LEU A 40 26.30 -14.76 -2.13
CA LEU A 40 25.10 -14.04 -1.73
C LEU A 40 25.29 -12.52 -1.90
N PRO A 41 24.21 -11.77 -2.21
CA PRO A 41 24.25 -10.31 -2.17
C PRO A 41 24.70 -9.82 -0.79
N GLU A 42 25.63 -8.86 -0.76
CA GLU A 42 26.08 -8.23 0.49
C GLU A 42 25.01 -7.30 1.08
N GLU A 43 24.21 -6.67 0.21
CA GLU A 43 23.13 -5.80 0.63
C GLU A 43 21.91 -6.58 1.12
N LYS A 44 21.32 -6.12 2.22
CA LYS A 44 20.06 -6.67 2.71
C LYS A 44 18.94 -6.33 1.73
N ALA A 45 18.21 -7.36 1.30
CA ALA A 45 16.98 -7.19 0.55
C ALA A 45 15.98 -6.30 1.31
N PHE A 46 15.18 -5.54 0.57
CA PHE A 46 14.11 -4.74 1.13
C PHE A 46 13.09 -5.62 1.87
N ASP A 47 12.86 -5.35 3.16
CA ASP A 47 11.87 -6.08 3.95
C ASP A 47 10.45 -5.63 3.61
N SER A 48 9.82 -6.33 2.66
CA SER A 48 8.44 -6.06 2.25
C SER A 48 7.41 -6.15 3.38
N ASN A 49 7.73 -6.79 4.52
CA ASN A 49 6.83 -6.80 5.67
C ASN A 49 6.66 -5.40 6.29
N CYS A 50 7.59 -4.47 6.04
CA CYS A 50 7.44 -3.08 6.46
C CYS A 50 6.27 -2.36 5.75
N ILE A 51 5.76 -2.91 4.63
CA ILE A 51 4.53 -2.45 3.97
C ILE A 51 3.32 -3.03 4.72
N THR A 52 3.12 -2.54 5.94
CA THR A 52 2.00 -2.89 6.83
C THR A 52 1.59 -1.64 7.61
N PRO A 53 0.28 -1.36 7.74
CA PRO A 53 -0.18 -0.28 8.61
C PRO A 53 0.46 -0.35 10.00
N GLY A 54 0.86 0.81 10.53
CA GLY A 54 1.47 0.92 11.86
C GLY A 54 3.00 0.83 11.88
N THR A 55 3.66 0.57 10.75
CA THR A 55 5.13 0.64 10.68
C THR A 55 5.61 2.07 10.47
N PRO A 56 6.84 2.42 10.92
CA PRO A 56 7.45 3.70 10.61
C PRO A 56 7.62 3.95 9.10
N PHE A 57 7.76 2.88 8.31
CA PHE A 57 7.82 2.98 6.85
C PHE A 57 6.52 3.56 6.29
N MET A 58 5.37 3.05 6.72
CA MET A 58 4.07 3.53 6.23
C MET A 58 3.77 4.96 6.67
N ALA A 59 4.22 5.37 7.86
CA ALA A 59 4.10 6.75 8.32
C ALA A 59 4.88 7.71 7.40
N ARG A 60 6.16 7.42 7.13
CA ARG A 60 6.98 8.22 6.20
C ARG A 60 6.42 8.21 4.78
N LEU A 61 5.89 7.07 4.33
CA LEU A 61 5.23 6.97 3.03
C LEU A 61 4.01 7.89 2.96
N SER A 62 3.16 7.91 3.99
CA SER A 62 1.98 8.77 4.06
C SER A 62 2.36 10.25 4.01
N GLU A 63 3.37 10.67 4.78
CA GLU A 63 3.92 12.03 4.73
C GLU A 63 4.45 12.39 3.34
N GLN A 64 5.23 11.50 2.73
CA GLN A 64 5.80 11.74 1.41
C GLN A 64 4.73 11.81 0.32
N LEU A 65 3.65 11.02 0.41
CA LEU A 65 2.52 11.09 -0.50
C LEU A 65 1.75 12.41 -0.36
N ARG A 66 1.55 12.89 0.87
CA ARG A 66 0.93 14.21 1.12
C ARG A 66 1.77 15.33 0.50
N TYR A 67 3.08 15.31 0.73
CA TYR A 67 4.00 16.25 0.11
C TYR A 67 3.95 16.17 -1.43
N PHE A 68 3.97 14.96 -2.00
CA PHE A 68 3.89 14.75 -3.44
C PHE A 68 2.62 15.34 -4.04
N VAL A 69 1.46 15.10 -3.44
CA VAL A 69 0.17 15.65 -3.90
C VAL A 69 0.19 17.18 -3.84
N ASN A 70 0.63 17.76 -2.72
CA ASN A 70 0.71 19.22 -2.58
C ASN A 70 1.65 19.87 -3.61
N LYS A 71 2.81 19.25 -3.83
CA LYS A 71 3.77 19.68 -4.84
C LYS A 71 3.15 19.62 -6.23
N LYS A 72 2.44 18.54 -6.57
CA LYS A 72 1.76 18.39 -7.86
C LYS A 72 0.67 19.42 -8.08
N ILE A 73 -0.20 19.65 -7.11
CA ILE A 73 -1.24 20.68 -7.21
C ILE A 73 -0.64 22.09 -7.43
N THR A 74 0.50 22.37 -6.79
CA THR A 74 1.15 23.68 -6.86
C THR A 74 1.89 23.90 -8.19
N GLU A 75 2.64 22.89 -8.64
CA GLU A 75 3.61 23.05 -9.74
C GLU A 75 3.10 22.54 -11.09
N ASP A 76 2.16 21.60 -11.11
CA ASP A 76 1.69 20.92 -12.33
C ASP A 76 0.30 21.45 -12.71
N SER A 77 0.20 22.14 -13.85
CA SER A 77 -1.06 22.72 -14.31
C SER A 77 -2.16 21.66 -14.53
N ASN A 78 -1.80 20.41 -14.81
CA ASN A 78 -2.77 19.33 -15.01
C ASN A 78 -3.47 18.91 -13.71
N TRP A 79 -2.97 19.34 -12.55
CA TRP A 79 -3.50 18.98 -11.24
C TRP A 79 -4.34 20.09 -10.59
N ARG A 80 -4.52 21.23 -11.26
CA ARG A 80 -5.22 22.40 -10.71
C ARG A 80 -6.73 22.21 -10.62
N ASP A 81 -7.33 21.55 -11.60
CA ASP A 81 -8.78 21.41 -11.75
C ASP A 81 -9.29 20.01 -11.43
N ILE A 82 -8.53 19.23 -10.63
CA ILE A 82 -8.91 17.89 -10.19
C ILE A 82 -9.04 17.83 -8.67
N GLN A 83 -10.00 17.06 -8.19
CA GLN A 83 -10.11 16.75 -6.77
C GLN A 83 -9.23 15.52 -6.45
N VAL A 84 -8.21 15.72 -5.62
CA VAL A 84 -7.35 14.63 -5.15
C VAL A 84 -7.75 14.21 -3.74
N VAL A 85 -8.23 12.98 -3.60
CA VAL A 85 -8.50 12.37 -2.29
C VAL A 85 -7.40 11.36 -1.96
N LEU A 86 -6.72 11.54 -0.82
CA LEU A 86 -5.72 10.62 -0.29
C LEU A 86 -6.25 9.93 0.97
N SER A 87 -6.41 8.61 0.92
CA SER A 87 -6.75 7.77 2.07
C SER A 87 -5.51 6.98 2.50
N GLY A 88 -4.86 7.40 3.59
CA GLY A 88 -3.63 6.79 4.10
C GLY A 88 -3.86 5.50 4.89
N HIS A 89 -2.77 4.97 5.44
CA HIS A 89 -2.77 3.73 6.24
C HIS A 89 -3.46 3.89 7.61
N GLU A 90 -3.66 5.13 8.04
CA GLU A 90 -4.36 5.51 9.27
C GLU A 90 -5.87 5.29 9.19
N VAL A 91 -6.44 5.26 7.99
CA VAL A 91 -7.86 4.96 7.78
C VAL A 91 -8.01 3.43 7.72
N PRO A 92 -8.88 2.79 8.53
CA PRO A 92 -9.12 1.35 8.43
C PRO A 92 -9.66 0.94 7.06
N GLY A 93 -9.44 -0.33 6.69
CA GLY A 93 -9.90 -0.91 5.43
C GLY A 93 -8.80 -1.13 4.40
N GLU A 94 -9.02 -2.11 3.54
CA GLU A 94 -8.17 -2.39 2.39
C GLU A 94 -8.36 -1.32 1.32
N GLY A 95 -7.31 -0.97 0.58
CA GLY A 95 -7.34 0.07 -0.44
C GLY A 95 -8.42 -0.16 -1.50
N GLU A 96 -8.59 -1.41 -1.93
CA GLU A 96 -9.63 -1.81 -2.89
C GLU A 96 -11.04 -1.52 -2.34
N HIS A 97 -11.29 -1.87 -1.07
CA HIS A 97 -12.59 -1.67 -0.45
C HIS A 97 -12.87 -0.19 -0.15
N LYS A 98 -11.85 0.59 0.20
CA LYS A 98 -11.96 2.05 0.36
C LYS A 98 -12.36 2.74 -0.94
N VAL A 99 -11.75 2.35 -2.06
CA VAL A 99 -12.11 2.90 -3.39
C VAL A 99 -13.53 2.50 -3.76
N MET A 100 -13.90 1.23 -3.58
CA MET A 100 -15.25 0.76 -3.88
C MET A 100 -16.32 1.43 -2.99
N GLU A 101 -16.02 1.65 -1.71
CA GLU A 101 -16.88 2.38 -0.80
C GLU A 101 -17.06 3.83 -1.23
N TYR A 102 -15.98 4.52 -1.60
CA TYR A 102 -16.03 5.89 -2.12
C TYR A 102 -16.93 5.97 -3.37
N ILE A 103 -16.76 5.07 -4.33
CA ILE A 103 -17.59 5.01 -5.55
C ILE A 103 -19.05 4.77 -5.18
N ARG A 104 -19.35 3.83 -4.27
CA ARG A 104 -20.72 3.53 -3.86
C ARG A 104 -21.39 4.73 -3.18
N LEU A 105 -20.67 5.43 -2.32
CA LEU A 105 -21.17 6.62 -1.62
C LEU A 105 -21.36 7.80 -2.57
N ALA A 106 -20.46 7.98 -3.54
CA ALA A 106 -20.60 8.99 -4.58
C ALA A 106 -21.86 8.72 -5.43
N ARG A 107 -22.05 7.47 -5.89
CA ARG A 107 -23.23 7.05 -6.69
C ARG A 107 -24.56 7.21 -5.97
N ALA A 108 -24.56 7.22 -4.65
CA ALA A 108 -25.76 7.39 -3.83
C ALA A 108 -26.15 8.86 -3.64
N GLN A 109 -25.30 9.82 -4.03
CA GLN A 109 -25.62 11.24 -3.91
C GLN A 109 -26.66 11.67 -4.96
N PRO A 110 -27.61 12.56 -4.61
CA PRO A 110 -28.65 13.02 -5.53
C PRO A 110 -28.12 13.72 -6.79
N ASP A 111 -26.95 14.36 -6.70
CA ASP A 111 -26.28 15.14 -7.74
C ASP A 111 -25.21 14.34 -8.50
N TYR A 112 -25.13 13.02 -8.27
CA TYR A 112 -24.15 12.18 -8.95
C TYR A 112 -24.39 12.14 -10.46
N ASN A 113 -23.36 12.46 -11.24
CA ASN A 113 -23.39 12.28 -12.69
C ASN A 113 -23.24 10.78 -13.04
N PRO A 114 -24.26 10.11 -13.61
CA PRO A 114 -24.21 8.68 -13.88
C PRO A 114 -23.16 8.27 -14.92
N ASN A 115 -22.61 9.23 -15.68
CA ASN A 115 -21.61 9.02 -16.72
C ASN A 115 -20.20 9.48 -16.31
N SER A 116 -19.95 9.73 -15.02
CA SER A 116 -18.61 10.01 -14.49
C SER A 116 -17.75 8.75 -14.36
#